data_AF-A0A924GJU5-F1
#
_entry.id   AF-A0A924GJU5-F1
#
_cell.length_a   1.000
_cell.length_b   1.000
_cell.length_c   1.000
_cell.angle_alpha   90.00
_cell.angle_beta   90.00
_cell.angle_gamma   90.00
#
_symmetry.space_group_name_H-M   'P 1'
#
loop_
_entity.id
_entity.type
_entity.pdbx_description
1 polymer ?
#
loop_
_entity_poly.entity_id
_entity_poly.type
_entity_poly.pdbx_seq_one_letter_code
_entity_poly.pdbx_strand_id
1 'polypeptide(L)' 'MGRGRAKAKQTKVARDLKYRTLDTDFSDLQRELHGESGAPIPEQYADLLDDSGNPKPR' A
#
# COMPACT_ATOMS: atom_id res chain seq x y z
N MET A 1 14.17 21.24 31.10
CA MET A 1 15.11 20.09 30.97
C MET A 1 14.55 18.85 30.25
N GLY A 2 13.42 18.90 29.51
CA GLY A 2 12.81 17.70 28.90
C GLY A 2 13.02 17.49 27.39
N ARG A 3 13.46 18.51 26.64
CA ARG A 3 13.47 18.48 25.17
C ARG A 3 14.49 17.50 24.57
N GLY A 4 15.67 17.36 25.17
CA GLY A 4 16.71 16.45 24.67
C GLY A 4 16.29 14.98 24.69
N ARG A 5 15.59 14.55 25.74
CA ARG A 5 15.05 13.19 25.87
C ARG A 5 13.95 12.91 24.84
N ALA A 6 13.05 13.87 24.65
CA ALA A 6 12.01 13.76 23.63
C ALA A 6 12.62 13.69 22.22
N LYS A 7 13.59 14.55 21.91
CA LYS A 7 14.32 14.54 20.63
C LYS A 7 15.04 13.21 20.40
N ALA A 8 15.70 12.65 21.42
CA ALA A 8 16.35 11.35 21.33
C ALA A 8 15.34 10.22 21.03
N LYS A 9 14.21 10.19 21.73
CA LYS A 9 13.13 9.22 21.47
C LYS A 9 12.59 9.33 20.04
N GLN A 10 12.32 10.55 19.58
CA GLN A 10 11.82 10.77 18.22
C GLN A 10 12.84 10.37 17.15
N THR A 11 14.13 10.66 17.36
CA THR A 11 15.18 10.26 16.43
C THR A 11 15.31 8.74 16.33
N LYS A 12 15.13 8.03 17.45
CA LYS A 12 15.11 6.55 17.47
C LYS A 12 13.93 6.02 16.67
N VAL A 13 12.71 6.47 16.98
CA VAL A 13 11.48 6.06 16.25
C VAL A 13 11.61 6.34 14.75
N ALA A 14 12.15 7.50 14.37
CA ALA A 14 12.34 7.86 12.98
C ALA A 14 13.35 6.94 12.26
N ARG A 15 14.43 6.53 12.92
CA ARG A 15 15.36 5.53 12.33
C ARG A 15 14.69 4.18 12.19
N ASP A 16 14.01 3.71 13.23
CA ASP A 16 13.33 2.43 13.22
C ASP A 16 12.29 2.41 12.08
N LEU A 17 11.58 3.51 11.85
CA LEU A 17 10.64 3.63 10.74
C LEU A 17 11.32 3.69 9.36
N LYS A 18 12.47 4.37 9.24
CA LYS A 18 13.19 4.53 7.96
C LYS A 18 13.92 3.26 7.53
N TYR A 19 14.44 2.50 8.49
CA TYR A 19 15.32 1.37 8.23
C TYR A 19 14.71 0.03 8.65
N ARG A 20 13.45 -0.02 9.09
CA ARG A 20 12.74 -1.30 9.20
C ARG A 20 12.61 -1.91 7.81
N THR A 21 13.00 -3.16 7.70
CA THR A 21 12.55 -4.02 6.62
C THR A 21 11.12 -4.43 6.92
N LEU A 22 10.22 -4.20 5.97
CA LEU A 22 8.87 -4.74 6.04
C LEU A 22 8.91 -6.11 5.41
N ASP A 23 8.70 -7.16 6.21
CA ASP A 23 8.40 -8.48 5.70
C ASP A 23 6.90 -8.50 5.38
N THR A 24 6.57 -8.02 4.19
CA THR A 24 5.20 -8.05 3.68
C THR A 24 4.89 -9.48 3.23
N ASP A 25 3.81 -10.06 3.74
CA ASP A 25 3.35 -11.35 3.25
C ASP A 25 2.71 -11.18 1.86
N PHE A 26 3.49 -11.50 0.82
CA PHE A 26 3.03 -11.44 -0.57
C PHE A 26 1.93 -12.46 -0.87
N SER A 27 1.85 -13.57 -0.12
CA SER A 27 0.82 -14.60 -0.32
C SER A 27 -0.55 -14.11 0.14
N ASP A 28 -0.58 -13.38 1.25
CA ASP A 28 -1.78 -12.70 1.74
C ASP A 28 -2.21 -11.56 0.81
N LEU A 29 -1.25 -10.74 0.36
CA LEU A 29 -1.52 -9.66 -0.60
C LEU A 29 -2.09 -10.20 -1.93
N GLN A 30 -1.51 -11.28 -2.45
CA GLN A 30 -1.99 -11.92 -3.67
C GLN A 30 -3.42 -12.41 -3.48
N ARG A 31 -3.74 -13.04 -2.34
CA ARG A 31 -5.10 -13.50 -2.05
C ARG A 31 -6.10 -12.36 -1.96
N GLU A 32 -5.72 -11.23 -1.37
CA GLU A 32 -6.57 -10.02 -1.32
C GLU A 32 -6.77 -9.41 -2.72
N LEU A 33 -5.71 -9.33 -3.53
CA LEU A 33 -5.79 -8.78 -4.89
C LEU A 33 -6.63 -9.65 -5.84
N HIS A 34 -6.58 -10.97 -5.67
CA HIS A 34 -7.40 -11.92 -6.42
C HIS A 34 -8.79 -12.13 -5.80
N GLY A 35 -8.98 -11.76 -4.53
CA GLY A 35 -10.23 -11.88 -3.79
C GLY A 35 -11.17 -10.71 -4.09
N GLU A 36 -12.41 -11.04 -4.44
CA GLU A 36 -13.49 -10.09 -4.82
C GLU A 36 -13.20 -9.27 -6.08
N SER A 37 -13.21 -9.95 -7.22
CA SER A 37 -13.38 -9.39 -8.57
C SER A 37 -14.74 -8.68 -8.80
N GLY A 38 -15.38 -8.20 -7.73
CA GLY A 38 -16.72 -7.60 -7.73
C GLY A 38 -16.78 -6.17 -7.20
N ALA A 39 -15.65 -5.60 -6.79
CA ALA A 39 -15.61 -4.17 -6.44
C ALA A 39 -15.90 -3.34 -7.71
N PRO A 40 -16.91 -2.45 -7.69
CA PRO A 40 -17.22 -1.62 -8.84
C PRO A 40 -16.01 -0.74 -9.17
N ILE A 41 -15.57 -0.80 -10.42
CA ILE A 41 -14.42 -0.01 -10.85
C ILE A 41 -14.82 1.47 -10.84
N PRO A 42 -14.01 2.35 -10.22
CA PRO A 42 -14.28 3.79 -10.25
C PRO A 42 -14.39 4.33 -11.68
N GLU A 43 -15.37 5.20 -11.96
CA GLU A 43 -15.62 5.75 -13.32
C GLU A 43 -14.38 6.37 -13.99
N GLN A 44 -13.50 6.98 -13.18
CA GLN A 44 -12.21 7.53 -13.64
C GLN A 44 -11.29 6.50 -14.32
N TYR A 45 -11.53 5.20 -14.12
CA TYR A 45 -10.79 4.11 -14.75
C TYR A 45 -11.60 3.37 -15.82
N ALA A 46 -12.86 3.74 -16.07
CA ALA A 46 -13.73 3.03 -17.02
C ALA A 46 -13.17 3.02 -18.45
N ASP A 47 -12.52 4.09 -18.89
CA ASP A 47 -11.91 4.14 -20.23
C ASP A 47 -10.69 3.20 -20.39
N LEU A 48 -10.11 2.76 -19.28
CA LEU A 48 -9.00 1.81 -19.28
C LEU A 48 -9.47 0.35 -19.40
N LEU A 49 -10.78 0.07 -19.40
CA LEU A 49 -11.31 -1.27 -19.58
C LEU A 49 -11.96 -1.45 -20.95
N ASP A 50 -11.82 -2.64 -21.50
CA ASP A 50 -12.56 -3.08 -22.67
C ASP A 50 -14.00 -3.50 -22.32
N ASP A 51 -14.80 -3.78 -23.35
CA ASP A 51 -16.19 -4.23 -23.19
C ASP A 51 -16.31 -5.57 -22.44
N SER A 52 -15.20 -6.31 -22.26
CA SER A 52 -15.13 -7.54 -21.48
C SER A 52 -14.68 -7.34 -20.03
N GLY A 53 -14.50 -6.09 -19.60
CA GLY A 53 -14.09 -5.75 -18.23
C GLY A 53 -12.62 -6.06 -17.94
N ASN A 54 -11.78 -6.17 -18.98
CA ASN A 54 -10.34 -6.39 -18.86
C ASN A 54 -9.58 -5.09 -19.22
N PRO A 55 -8.42 -4.80 -18.60
CA PRO A 55 -7.61 -3.64 -18.95
C PRO A 55 -7.21 -3.61 -20.43
N LYS A 56 -7.42 -2.47 -21.09
CA LYS A 56 -7.00 -2.22 -22.47
C LYS A 56 -5.46 -2.26 -22.57
N PRO A 57 -4.90 -2.89 -23.61
CA PRO A 57 -3.46 -2.82 -23.86
C PRO A 57 -3.04 -1.38 -24.17
N ARG A 58 -1.81 -1.02 -23.75
CA ARG A 58 -1.19 0.29 -24.03
C ARG A 58 -0.87 0.48 -25.51
#